data_AF-A0A2C5Z2X8-F1
#
_entry.id   AF-A0A2C5Z2X8-F1
#
_cell.length_a   1.000
_cell.length_b   1.000
_cell.length_c   1.000
_cell.angle_alpha   90.00
_cell.angle_beta   90.00
_cell.angle_gamma   90.00
#
_symmetry.space_group_name_H-M   'P 1'
#
loop_
_entity.id
_entity.type
_entity.pdbx_description
1 polymer ?
#
loop_
_entity_poly.entity_id
_entity_poly.type
_entity_poly.pdbx_seq_one_letter_code
_entity_poly.pdbx_strand_id
1 'polypeptide(L)'
;MIDPNPPPPARRESQAAEHARARPPAQKHHRDLGLGCPHLLREVWRVKPRLHVFGHVHSGYGTEPVHFDDLQLAYERLLARPPRGVLGDCVPSRAWLDAGRVLFHGLHSVLWKWLMGGPGSNHGGLMVNAAQMDEATHTVKSRAIVVDI
;
A
#
# COMPACT_ATOMS: atom_id res chain seq x y z
N MET A 1 -9.29 14.46 28.87
CA MET A 1 -8.44 14.34 30.07
C MET A 1 -7.00 14.23 29.56
N ILE A 2 -6.26 15.34 29.58
CA ILE A 2 -4.88 15.41 29.07
C ILE A 2 -3.97 15.13 30.26
N ASP A 3 -3.07 14.16 30.13
CA ASP A 3 -2.08 13.80 31.16
C ASP A 3 -1.18 15.03 31.47
N PRO A 4 -1.14 15.52 32.72
CA PRO A 4 -0.40 16.71 33.08
C PRO A 4 1.13 16.51 33.14
N ASN A 5 1.65 15.29 32.94
CA ASN A 5 3.09 15.05 33.03
C ASN A 5 3.66 14.27 31.83
N PRO A 6 4.18 14.98 30.80
CA PRO A 6 4.80 14.32 29.66
C PRO A 6 6.03 13.50 30.09
N PRO A 7 6.21 12.24 29.64
CA PRO A 7 7.42 11.48 29.94
C PRO A 7 8.68 12.22 29.44
N PRO A 8 9.82 12.09 30.14
CA PRO A 8 11.07 12.77 29.79
C PRO A 8 11.51 12.45 28.36
N PRO A 9 12.18 13.39 27.66
CA PRO A 9 12.43 13.32 26.22
C PRO A 9 13.14 12.02 25.79
N ALA A 10 14.10 11.54 26.58
CA ALA A 10 14.82 10.28 26.32
C ALA A 10 13.93 9.03 26.34
N ARG A 11 12.85 9.00 27.15
CA ARG A 11 11.85 7.91 27.15
C ARG A 11 10.94 7.97 25.93
N ARG A 12 10.65 9.17 25.42
CA ARG A 12 9.83 9.36 24.20
C ARG A 12 10.56 8.89 22.96
N GLU A 13 11.85 9.21 22.85
CA GLU A 13 12.70 8.83 21.72
C GLU A 13 12.96 7.32 21.70
N SER A 14 13.23 6.71 22.86
CA SER A 14 13.42 5.26 22.97
C SER A 14 12.13 4.47 22.68
N GLN A 15 10.98 4.91 23.20
CA GLN A 15 9.70 4.29 22.89
C GLN A 15 9.27 4.51 21.43
N ALA A 16 9.55 5.67 20.84
CA ALA A 16 9.29 5.93 19.42
C ALA A 16 10.20 5.09 18.51
N ALA A 17 11.48 4.93 18.88
CA ALA A 17 12.43 4.09 18.16
C ALA A 17 12.12 2.58 18.30
N GLU A 18 11.64 2.15 19.46
CA GLU A 18 11.22 0.77 19.73
C GLU A 18 9.89 0.44 19.00
N HIS A 19 8.91 1.36 19.01
CA HIS A 19 7.72 1.27 18.16
C HIS A 19 8.04 1.27 16.66
N ALA A 20 9.06 2.02 16.22
CA ALA A 20 9.52 2.02 14.84
C ALA A 20 10.25 0.72 14.45
N ARG A 21 10.93 0.05 15.40
CA ARG A 21 11.60 -1.25 15.20
C ARG A 21 10.65 -2.45 15.16
N ALA A 22 9.53 -2.38 15.87
CA ALA A 22 8.56 -3.48 15.96
C ALA A 22 7.46 -3.43 14.87
N ARG A 23 7.30 -2.30 14.19
CA ARG A 23 6.26 -2.16 13.16
C ARG A 23 6.79 -2.76 11.84
N PRO A 24 6.09 -3.73 11.20
CA PRO A 24 6.36 -4.03 9.81
C PRO A 24 6.30 -2.72 9.02
N PRO A 25 7.12 -2.54 7.96
CA PRO A 25 7.17 -1.28 7.23
C PRO A 25 5.75 -0.84 6.94
N ALA A 26 5.44 0.40 7.31
CA ALA A 26 4.13 0.99 7.07
C ALA A 26 3.80 0.75 5.59
N GLN A 27 2.83 -0.14 5.35
CA GLN A 27 2.30 -0.35 4.01
C GLN A 27 1.66 0.98 3.61
N LYS A 28 2.11 1.53 2.49
CA LYS A 28 1.81 2.87 2.00
C LYS A 28 1.89 2.83 0.49
N HIS A 29 0.82 2.30 -0.08
CA HIS A 29 0.71 2.01 -1.49
C HIS A 29 -0.72 2.30 -1.91
N HIS A 30 -0.93 2.53 -3.22
CA HIS A 30 -2.08 3.17 -3.86
C HIS A 30 -1.95 4.69 -3.99
N ARG A 31 -1.20 5.09 -5.02
CA ARG A 31 -1.03 6.49 -5.45
C ARG A 31 -0.84 7.52 -4.33
N ASP A 32 -0.19 7.12 -3.25
CA ASP A 32 0.05 7.92 -2.05
C ASP A 32 1.53 8.30 -1.91
N LEU A 33 2.37 7.97 -2.90
CA LEU A 33 3.83 8.22 -2.93
C LEU A 33 4.57 7.84 -1.63
N GLY A 34 4.10 6.83 -0.90
CA GLY A 34 4.70 6.47 0.39
C GLY A 34 4.45 7.49 1.51
N LEU A 35 3.51 8.42 1.31
CA LEU A 35 3.05 9.40 2.29
C LEU A 35 1.73 9.00 2.96
N GLY A 36 1.06 7.93 2.50
CA GLY A 36 -0.22 7.50 3.04
C GLY A 36 -0.19 7.03 4.50
N CYS A 37 -1.39 6.83 5.05
CA CYS A 37 -1.60 6.42 6.43
C CYS A 37 -1.72 4.89 6.54
N PRO A 38 -0.77 4.21 7.23
CA PRO A 38 -0.84 2.76 7.39
C PRO A 38 -2.01 2.27 8.26
N HIS A 39 -2.64 3.13 9.08
CA HIS A 39 -3.86 2.76 9.80
C HIS A 39 -5.07 2.76 8.86
N LEU A 40 -5.16 3.75 7.97
CA LEU A 40 -6.21 3.79 6.95
C LEU A 40 -6.13 2.58 6.03
N LEU A 41 -4.92 2.22 5.57
CA LEU A 41 -4.75 1.05 4.70
C LEU A 41 -5.19 -0.25 5.38
N ARG A 42 -4.93 -0.42 6.69
CA ARG A 42 -5.45 -1.58 7.45
C ARG A 42 -6.97 -1.61 7.48
N GLU A 43 -7.62 -0.46 7.65
CA GLU A 43 -9.08 -0.38 7.62
C GLU A 43 -9.63 -0.67 6.22
N VAL A 44 -8.95 -0.24 5.17
CA VAL A 44 -9.30 -0.58 3.78
C VAL A 44 -9.21 -2.09 3.55
N TRP A 45 -8.15 -2.75 4.02
CA TRP A 45 -8.01 -4.21 3.95
C TRP A 45 -9.05 -4.97 4.81
N ARG A 46 -9.52 -4.37 5.91
CA ARG A 46 -10.58 -4.93 6.77
C ARG A 46 -11.95 -4.82 6.13
N VAL A 47 -12.30 -3.66 5.59
CA VAL A 47 -13.62 -3.34 5.03
C VAL A 47 -13.76 -3.86 3.59
N LYS A 48 -12.65 -3.91 2.84
CA LYS A 48 -12.60 -4.30 1.42
C LYS A 48 -13.62 -3.55 0.56
N PRO A 49 -13.57 -2.20 0.55
CA PRO A 49 -14.55 -1.39 -0.17
C PRO A 49 -14.47 -1.62 -1.69
N ARG A 50 -15.62 -1.58 -2.38
CA ARG A 50 -15.67 -1.59 -3.85
C ARG A 50 -15.12 -0.29 -4.46
N LEU A 51 -15.24 0.82 -3.74
CA LEU A 51 -14.70 2.13 -4.14
C LEU A 51 -14.13 2.82 -2.90
N HIS A 52 -12.88 3.27 -2.98
CA HIS A 52 -12.24 4.08 -1.95
C HIS A 52 -11.66 5.34 -2.58
N VAL A 53 -12.19 6.51 -2.18
CA VAL A 53 -11.75 7.82 -2.67
C VAL A 53 -10.92 8.49 -1.57
N PHE A 54 -9.74 8.97 -1.93
CA PHE A 54 -8.82 9.70 -1.05
C PHE A 54 -8.18 10.87 -1.82
N GLY A 55 -7.49 11.77 -1.12
CA GLY A 55 -6.93 12.98 -1.74
C GLY A 55 -5.79 13.58 -0.92
N HIS A 56 -4.72 12.81 -0.70
CA HIS A 56 -3.61 13.26 0.16
C HIS A 56 -2.42 13.82 -0.64
N VAL A 57 -2.08 13.22 -1.79
CA VAL A 57 -0.88 13.58 -2.57
C VAL A 57 -1.29 14.05 -3.95
N HIS A 58 -0.95 15.31 -4.27
CA HIS A 58 -1.31 15.95 -5.54
C HIS A 58 -0.68 15.22 -6.74
N SER A 59 0.60 14.88 -6.65
CA SER A 59 1.33 14.13 -7.69
C SER A 59 0.86 12.69 -7.93
N GLY A 60 -0.05 12.15 -7.11
CA GLY A 60 -0.59 10.79 -7.24
C GLY A 60 -1.97 10.71 -7.90
N TYR A 61 -2.44 11.72 -8.63
CA TYR A 61 -3.82 11.76 -9.14
C TYR A 61 -4.23 10.52 -9.96
N GLY A 62 -5.51 10.12 -9.88
CA GLY A 62 -6.13 9.12 -10.77
C GLY A 62 -6.62 7.86 -10.09
N THR A 63 -6.84 6.79 -10.88
CA THR A 63 -7.50 5.56 -10.43
C THR A 63 -6.58 4.35 -10.47
N GLU A 64 -6.74 3.43 -9.53
CA GLU A 64 -5.98 2.17 -9.45
C GLU A 64 -6.92 1.01 -9.05
N PRO A 65 -7.01 -0.07 -9.85
CA PRO A 65 -7.75 -1.26 -9.45
C PRO A 65 -6.98 -2.00 -8.34
N VAL A 66 -7.71 -2.50 -7.34
CA VAL A 66 -7.17 -3.31 -6.25
C VAL A 66 -7.94 -4.61 -6.13
N HIS A 67 -7.23 -5.71 -5.88
CA HIS A 67 -7.85 -6.99 -5.54
C HIS A 67 -7.45 -7.36 -4.12
N PHE A 68 -8.41 -7.59 -3.23
CA PHE A 68 -8.12 -7.92 -1.84
C PHE A 68 -7.73 -9.40 -1.67
N ASP A 69 -6.64 -9.81 -2.30
CA ASP A 69 -6.08 -11.16 -2.30
C ASP A 69 -4.64 -11.22 -1.75
N ASP A 70 -4.12 -12.44 -1.56
CA ASP A 70 -2.78 -12.64 -1.01
C ASP A 70 -1.67 -12.11 -1.93
N LEU A 71 -1.94 -12.03 -3.24
CA LEU A 71 -1.01 -11.51 -4.23
C LEU A 71 -0.82 -10.00 -4.02
N GLN A 72 -1.93 -9.26 -3.93
CA GLN A 72 -1.92 -7.82 -3.66
C GLN A 72 -1.25 -7.52 -2.31
N LEU A 73 -1.53 -8.32 -1.28
CA LEU A 73 -0.89 -8.16 0.03
C LEU A 73 0.63 -8.35 -0.05
N ALA A 74 1.08 -9.35 -0.81
CA ALA A 74 2.51 -9.62 -1.00
C ALA A 74 3.17 -8.53 -1.87
N TYR A 75 2.46 -7.99 -2.86
CA TYR A 75 2.89 -6.87 -3.69
C TYR A 75 3.08 -5.58 -2.88
N GLU A 76 2.10 -5.18 -2.06
CA GLU A 76 2.22 -4.01 -1.18
C GLU A 76 3.36 -4.15 -0.17
N ARG A 77 3.55 -5.35 0.38
CA ARG A 77 4.70 -5.63 1.27
C ARG A 77 6.04 -5.50 0.56
N LEU A 78 6.11 -5.86 -0.72
CA LEU A 78 7.32 -5.72 -1.51
C LEU A 78 7.65 -4.24 -1.71
N LEU A 79 6.66 -3.44 -2.13
CA LEU A 79 6.83 -2.01 -2.37
C LEU A 79 7.09 -1.20 -1.08
N ALA A 80 6.64 -1.68 0.09
CA ALA A 80 6.87 -1.02 1.38
C ALA A 80 8.31 -1.12 1.87
N ARG A 81 9.15 -1.93 1.23
CA ARG A 81 10.53 -2.11 1.65
C ARG A 81 11.39 -0.95 1.16
N PRO A 82 12.19 -0.33 2.04
CA PRO A 82 13.13 0.70 1.60
C PRO A 82 14.16 0.09 0.64
N PRO A 83 14.56 0.81 -0.43
CA PRO A 83 15.57 0.33 -1.38
C PRO A 83 16.88 0.07 -0.63
N ARG A 84 17.43 -1.14 -0.76
CA ARG A 84 18.64 -1.58 -0.02
C ARG A 84 19.95 -1.38 -0.78
N GLY A 85 19.92 -0.62 -1.88
CA GLY A 85 21.08 -0.40 -2.74
C GLY A 85 21.50 -1.67 -3.49
N VAL A 86 22.29 -1.50 -4.55
CA VAL A 86 22.59 -2.55 -5.54
C VAL A 86 23.25 -3.80 -4.93
N LEU A 87 24.08 -3.61 -3.89
CA LEU A 87 24.75 -4.70 -3.18
C LEU A 87 23.84 -5.42 -2.17
N GLY A 88 22.83 -4.75 -1.63
CA GLY A 88 21.88 -5.32 -0.66
C GLY A 88 20.83 -6.23 -1.30
N ASP A 89 20.53 -6.02 -2.59
CA ASP A 89 19.56 -6.82 -3.34
C ASP A 89 20.16 -8.15 -3.86
N CYS A 90 21.49 -8.22 -4.00
CA CYS A 90 22.22 -9.44 -4.36
C CYS A 90 22.36 -10.44 -3.19
N VAL A 91 22.13 -10.02 -1.94
CA VAL A 91 22.22 -10.91 -0.77
C VAL A 91 20.86 -11.57 -0.51
N PRO A 92 20.77 -12.92 -0.47
CA PRO A 92 19.50 -13.62 -0.24
C PRO A 92 18.94 -13.26 1.14
N SER A 93 17.85 -12.51 1.14
CA SER A 93 17.18 -12.00 2.33
C SER A 93 15.69 -12.38 2.34
N ARG A 94 14.96 -12.03 3.41
CA ARG A 94 13.49 -12.20 3.48
C ARG A 94 12.73 -11.50 2.32
N ALA A 95 13.40 -10.66 1.52
CA ALA A 95 12.85 -10.09 0.27
C ALA A 95 12.65 -11.14 -0.82
N TRP A 96 13.61 -12.06 -0.96
CA TRP A 96 13.52 -13.15 -1.91
C TRP A 96 12.40 -14.13 -1.57
N LEU A 97 12.10 -14.33 -0.28
CA LEU A 97 10.96 -15.13 0.16
C LEU A 97 9.61 -14.47 -0.20
N ASP A 98 9.49 -13.16 -0.01
CA ASP A 98 8.26 -12.44 -0.38
C ASP A 98 8.11 -12.34 -1.90
N ALA A 99 9.20 -12.07 -2.64
CA ALA A 99 9.20 -12.10 -4.10
C ALA A 99 8.85 -13.51 -4.63
N GLY A 100 9.42 -14.56 -4.02
CA GLY A 100 9.08 -15.95 -4.31
C GLY A 100 7.62 -16.27 -4.04
N ARG A 101 7.04 -15.75 -2.96
CA ARG A 101 5.59 -15.86 -2.68
C ARG A 101 4.74 -15.13 -3.71
N VAL A 102 5.08 -13.89 -4.06
CA VAL A 102 4.39 -13.13 -5.13
C VAL A 102 4.40 -13.93 -6.43
N LEU A 103 5.56 -14.46 -6.83
CA LEU A 103 5.69 -15.27 -8.04
C LEU A 103 4.90 -16.57 -7.96
N PHE A 104 4.97 -17.28 -6.83
CA PHE A 104 4.25 -18.53 -6.63
C PHE A 104 2.73 -18.31 -6.64
N HIS A 105 2.21 -17.35 -5.87
CA HIS A 105 0.78 -17.05 -5.83
C HIS A 105 0.30 -16.47 -7.16
N GLY A 106 1.10 -15.65 -7.83
CA GLY A 106 0.78 -15.15 -9.17
C GLY A 106 0.68 -16.27 -10.19
N LEU A 107 1.69 -17.14 -10.26
CA LEU A 107 1.73 -18.26 -11.19
C LEU A 107 0.62 -19.28 -10.88
N HIS A 108 0.41 -19.62 -9.61
CA HIS A 108 -0.68 -20.48 -9.18
C HIS A 108 -2.05 -19.89 -9.54
N SER A 109 -2.26 -18.59 -9.36
CA SER A 109 -3.52 -17.92 -9.71
C SER A 109 -3.78 -17.94 -11.22
N VAL A 110 -2.75 -17.76 -12.05
CA VAL A 110 -2.84 -17.86 -13.51
C VAL A 110 -3.11 -19.30 -13.95
N LEU A 111 -2.33 -20.26 -13.43
CA LEU A 111 -2.51 -21.69 -13.70
C LEU A 111 -3.89 -22.17 -13.28
N TRP A 112 -4.39 -21.77 -12.11
CA TRP A 112 -5.71 -22.16 -11.61
C TRP A 112 -6.86 -21.53 -12.39
N LYS A 113 -6.72 -20.27 -12.84
CA LYS A 113 -7.67 -19.62 -13.76
C LYS A 113 -7.72 -20.34 -15.11
N TRP A 114 -6.56 -20.70 -15.66
CA TRP A 114 -6.46 -21.39 -16.94
C TRP A 114 -6.94 -22.85 -16.87
N LEU A 115 -6.65 -23.55 -15.77
CA LEU A 115 -6.94 -24.97 -15.61
C LEU A 115 -8.38 -25.25 -15.15
N MET A 116 -8.96 -24.40 -14.28
CA MET A 116 -10.22 -24.71 -13.58
C MET A 116 -11.33 -23.67 -13.81
N GLY A 117 -11.10 -22.63 -14.61
CA GLY A 117 -12.07 -21.52 -14.74
C GLY A 117 -12.39 -20.87 -13.38
N GLY A 118 -11.41 -20.90 -12.46
CA GLY A 118 -11.59 -20.60 -11.04
C GLY A 118 -12.02 -19.16 -10.73
N PRO A 119 -12.50 -18.91 -9.49
CA PRO A 119 -13.47 -17.87 -9.17
C PRO A 119 -13.01 -16.49 -9.61
N GLY A 120 -13.93 -15.70 -10.18
CA GLY A 120 -13.75 -14.25 -10.26
C GLY A 120 -13.36 -13.75 -8.87
N SER A 121 -12.28 -12.98 -8.77
CA SER A 121 -11.88 -12.39 -7.49
C SER A 121 -13.03 -11.50 -7.01
N ASN A 122 -13.88 -12.02 -6.13
CA ASN A 122 -15.13 -11.38 -5.70
C ASN A 122 -14.90 -10.14 -4.81
N HIS A 123 -13.64 -9.73 -4.62
CA HIS A 123 -13.24 -8.57 -3.85
C HIS A 123 -12.32 -7.67 -4.70
N GLY A 124 -12.78 -7.33 -5.91
CA GLY A 124 -12.22 -6.21 -6.67
C GLY A 124 -12.76 -4.88 -6.13
N GLY A 125 -11.86 -3.92 -5.92
CA GLY A 125 -12.19 -2.55 -5.57
C GLY A 125 -11.46 -1.57 -6.48
N LEU A 126 -11.90 -0.33 -6.49
CA LEU A 126 -11.22 0.76 -7.15
C LEU A 126 -10.76 1.81 -6.13
N MET A 127 -9.48 2.14 -6.20
CA MET A 127 -8.83 3.18 -5.41
C MET A 127 -8.75 4.45 -6.26
N VAL A 128 -9.26 5.58 -5.77
CA VAL A 128 -9.31 6.85 -6.51
C VAL A 128 -8.61 7.93 -5.71
N ASN A 129 -7.47 8.41 -6.21
CA ASN A 129 -6.87 9.65 -5.74
C ASN A 129 -7.50 10.84 -6.47
N ALA A 130 -8.38 11.55 -5.77
CA ALA A 130 -9.11 12.72 -6.25
C ALA A 130 -8.30 14.02 -6.22
N ALA A 131 -7.00 13.98 -5.91
CA ALA A 131 -6.13 15.14 -5.98
C ALA A 131 -5.83 15.47 -7.45
N GLN A 132 -6.75 16.12 -8.17
CA GLN A 132 -6.70 16.37 -9.62
C GLN A 132 -5.66 17.43 -10.06
N MET A 133 -4.51 17.52 -9.40
CA MET A 133 -3.49 18.53 -9.65
C MET A 133 -2.14 17.90 -9.95
N ASP A 134 -1.53 18.28 -11.07
CA ASP A 134 -0.18 17.84 -11.42
C ASP A 134 0.86 18.71 -10.71
N GLU A 135 1.77 18.09 -9.95
CA GLU A 135 2.81 18.78 -9.20
C GLU A 135 3.85 19.43 -10.12
N ALA A 136 4.17 18.83 -11.27
CA ALA A 136 5.19 19.35 -12.18
C ALA A 136 4.70 20.56 -12.98
N THR A 137 3.40 20.61 -13.27
CA THR A 137 2.80 21.67 -14.10
C THR A 137 1.96 22.66 -13.32
N HIS A 138 1.65 22.38 -12.04
CA HIS A 138 0.70 23.12 -11.21
C HIS A 138 -0.68 23.33 -11.87
N THR A 139 -1.02 22.49 -12.85
CA THR A 139 -2.29 22.58 -13.57
C THR A 139 -3.29 21.55 -13.03
N VAL A 140 -4.56 21.94 -12.99
CA VAL A 140 -5.66 21.01 -12.72
C VAL A 140 -5.87 20.16 -13.96
N LYS A 141 -5.63 18.85 -13.86
CA LYS A 141 -5.66 17.93 -15.01
C LYS A 141 -7.06 17.61 -15.48
N SER A 142 -8.04 17.61 -14.58
CA SER A 142 -9.42 17.26 -14.90
C SER A 142 -10.39 17.94 -13.95
N ARG A 143 -11.63 18.13 -14.42
CA ARG A 143 -12.72 18.66 -13.60
C ARG A 143 -13.36 17.58 -12.73
N ALA A 144 -13.40 16.35 -13.22
CA ALA A 144 -13.96 15.20 -12.51
C ALA A 144 -13.23 13.91 -12.91
N ILE A 145 -13.14 12.97 -11.96
CA ILE A 145 -12.79 11.58 -12.24
C ILE A 145 -14.11 10.81 -12.33
N VAL A 146 -14.42 10.32 -13.53
CA VAL A 146 -15.59 9.47 -13.77
C VAL A 146 -15.17 8.03 -13.56
N VAL A 147 -15.96 7.30 -12.77
CA VAL A 147 -15.72 5.89 -12.45
C VAL A 147 -16.99 5.09 -12.71
N ASP A 148 -16.83 4.01 -13.47
CA ASP A 148 -17.87 3.00 -13.66
C ASP A 148 -17.72 1.91 -12.58
N ILE A 149 -18.72 1.75 -11.71
CA ILE A 149 -18.75 0.81 -10.57
C ILE A 149 -19.93 -0.16 -10.61
#